data_AF-A0A3N7CZJ7-F1
#
_entry.id   AF-A0A3N7CZJ7-F1
#
_cell.length_a   1.000
_cell.length_b   1.000
_cell.length_c   1.000
_cell.angle_alpha   90.00
_cell.angle_beta   90.00
_cell.angle_gamma   90.00
#
_symmetry.space_group_name_H-M   'P 1'
#
loop_
_entity.id
_entity.type
_entity.pdbx_description
1 polymer ?
#
loop_
_entity_poly.entity_id
_entity_poly.type
_entity_poly.pdbx_seq_one_letter_code
_entity_poly.pdbx_strand_id
1 'polypeptide(L)'
;MIKKRITLCAVALLLAGCGARTLLDKPAETTPDGTSTADSISEYQLALAHRITQVNSTKVYVGRPQALLRSVVVVKYVVDANGSLLRSEIMRSNRDRVTETTALTSVRNTAPFPKPAPALLRHGRVEVIETWLFNKDGRFQLRTIAEPQMDE
;
A
#
# COMPACT_ATOMS: atom_id res chain seq x y z
N MET A 1 -60.52 -6.45 -41.32
CA MET A 1 -59.55 -7.49 -41.74
C MET A 1 -58.15 -6.92 -41.53
N ILE A 2 -57.57 -7.04 -40.32
CA ILE A 2 -56.58 -8.05 -39.90
C ILE A 2 -55.17 -7.85 -40.53
N LYS A 3 -54.17 -7.68 -39.64
CA LYS A 3 -52.70 -7.95 -39.75
C LYS A 3 -51.85 -6.88 -40.49
N LYS A 4 -50.71 -6.39 -39.99
CA LYS A 4 -49.59 -7.02 -39.25
C LYS A 4 -48.88 -6.00 -38.32
N ARG A 5 -48.44 -6.48 -37.15
CA ARG A 5 -47.43 -5.85 -36.29
C ARG A 5 -46.05 -6.02 -36.94
N ILE A 6 -45.24 -4.97 -36.98
CA ILE A 6 -43.80 -5.06 -37.23
C ILE A 6 -43.10 -4.38 -36.07
N THR A 7 -42.65 -5.21 -35.14
CA THR A 7 -41.73 -4.87 -34.06
C THR A 7 -40.35 -4.66 -34.69
N LEU A 8 -39.75 -3.49 -34.50
CA LEU A 8 -38.34 -3.28 -34.80
C LEU A 8 -37.56 -3.20 -33.48
N CYS A 9 -36.75 -4.22 -33.24
CA CYS A 9 -35.71 -4.26 -32.21
C CYS A 9 -34.45 -3.57 -32.73
N ALA A 10 -33.85 -2.70 -31.92
CA ALA A 10 -32.42 -2.34 -31.82
C ALA A 10 -32.38 -0.99 -31.06
N VAL A 11 -31.56 -0.78 -30.04
CA VAL A 11 -30.10 -0.78 -30.10
C VAL A 11 -29.54 -1.09 -28.72
N ALA A 12 -28.49 -1.93 -28.71
CA ALA A 12 -27.70 -2.27 -27.54
C ALA A 12 -26.82 -1.08 -27.09
N LEU A 13 -26.84 -0.80 -25.79
CA LEU A 13 -25.80 -0.01 -25.11
C LEU A 13 -25.21 -0.89 -24.01
N LEU A 14 -24.28 -1.76 -24.40
CA LEU A 14 -23.39 -2.45 -23.47
C LEU A 14 -22.29 -1.47 -23.06
N LEU A 15 -22.55 -0.70 -22.01
CA LEU A 15 -21.49 -0.03 -21.26
C LEU A 15 -20.75 -1.09 -20.45
N ALA A 16 -19.76 -1.73 -21.10
CA ALA A 16 -18.74 -2.51 -20.42
C ALA A 16 -17.83 -1.55 -19.64
N GLY A 17 -18.31 -1.05 -18.51
CA GLY A 17 -17.46 -0.44 -17.50
C GLY A 17 -16.58 -1.53 -16.90
N CYS A 18 -15.34 -1.65 -17.37
CA CYS A 18 -14.29 -2.39 -16.66
C CYS A 18 -13.94 -1.66 -15.35
N GLY A 19 -14.86 -1.71 -14.39
CA GLY A 19 -14.62 -1.37 -12.99
C GLY A 19 -14.16 -2.60 -12.21
N ALA A 20 -13.21 -3.37 -12.74
CA ALA A 20 -12.61 -4.49 -12.02
C ALA A 20 -11.43 -3.99 -11.17
N ARG A 21 -11.70 -3.20 -10.13
CA ARG A 21 -10.72 -2.91 -9.07
C ARG A 21 -11.19 -3.28 -7.67
N THR A 22 -12.43 -3.72 -7.50
CA THR A 22 -13.03 -3.86 -6.17
C THR A 22 -12.70 -5.17 -5.45
N LEU A 23 -12.01 -6.12 -6.07
CA LEU A 23 -11.79 -7.46 -5.48
C LEU A 23 -10.36 -7.75 -5.01
N LEU A 24 -9.41 -6.81 -5.16
CA LEU A 24 -7.97 -7.08 -4.98
C LEU A 24 -7.28 -6.25 -3.88
N ASP A 25 -8.02 -5.40 -3.15
CA ASP A 25 -7.44 -4.48 -2.16
C ASP A 25 -7.71 -4.89 -0.70
N LYS A 26 -8.19 -6.12 -0.44
CA LYS A 26 -8.31 -6.58 0.95
C LYS A 26 -6.89 -6.86 1.49
N PRO A 27 -6.45 -6.18 2.56
CA PRO A 27 -5.14 -6.46 3.14
C PRO A 27 -5.07 -7.93 3.53
N ALA A 28 -3.95 -8.59 3.24
CA ALA A 28 -3.74 -9.96 3.67
C ALA A 28 -3.92 -10.05 5.20
N GLU A 29 -4.75 -10.98 5.64
CA GLU A 29 -5.00 -11.21 7.05
C GLU A 29 -3.80 -11.91 7.69
N THR A 30 -3.84 -12.06 9.01
CA THR A 30 -2.88 -12.88 9.75
C THR A 30 -3.57 -14.09 10.34
N THR A 31 -2.96 -15.26 10.19
CA THR A 31 -3.33 -16.48 10.92
C THR A 31 -3.12 -16.29 12.43
N PRO A 32 -3.67 -17.18 13.29
CA PRO A 32 -3.53 -17.06 14.75
C PRO A 32 -2.07 -17.01 15.26
N ASP A 33 -1.14 -17.61 14.53
CA ASP A 33 0.30 -17.58 14.82
C ASP A 33 1.01 -16.32 14.28
N GLY A 34 0.26 -15.37 13.70
CA GLY A 34 0.76 -14.10 13.19
C GLY A 34 1.35 -14.15 11.78
N THR A 35 1.13 -15.24 11.04
CA THR A 35 1.62 -15.40 9.67
C THR A 35 0.67 -14.73 8.68
N SER A 36 1.21 -13.91 7.78
CA SER A 36 0.43 -13.26 6.74
C SER A 36 -0.11 -14.28 5.75
N THR A 37 -1.37 -14.12 5.36
CA THR A 37 -2.01 -14.94 4.32
C THR A 37 -1.69 -14.46 2.89
N ALA A 38 -0.77 -13.50 2.73
CA ALA A 38 -0.40 -12.96 1.44
C ALA A 38 0.21 -14.05 0.54
N ASP A 39 -0.28 -14.15 -0.69
CA ASP A 39 0.21 -15.13 -1.67
C ASP A 39 1.32 -14.56 -2.58
N SER A 40 1.49 -13.24 -2.55
CA SER A 40 2.43 -12.50 -3.40
C SER A 40 3.18 -11.42 -2.62
N ILE A 41 4.30 -10.96 -3.17
CA ILE A 41 5.10 -9.87 -2.57
C ILE A 41 4.28 -8.58 -2.51
N SER A 42 3.44 -8.31 -3.51
CA SER A 42 2.58 -7.12 -3.55
C SER A 42 1.51 -7.14 -2.46
N GLU A 43 0.83 -8.28 -2.24
CA GLU A 43 -0.13 -8.42 -1.14
C GLU A 43 0.54 -8.30 0.23
N TYR A 44 1.74 -8.87 0.38
CA TYR A 44 2.50 -8.74 1.61
C TYR A 44 2.91 -7.29 1.85
N GLN A 45 3.38 -6.59 0.82
CA GLN A 45 3.69 -5.16 0.91
C GLN A 45 2.45 -4.33 1.29
N LEU A 46 1.27 -4.64 0.74
CA LEU A 46 0.02 -4.01 1.13
C LEU A 46 -0.28 -4.22 2.62
N ALA A 47 -0.18 -5.45 3.12
CA ALA A 47 -0.37 -5.76 4.54
C ALA A 47 0.62 -5.01 5.45
N LEU A 48 1.89 -4.91 5.04
CA LEU A 48 2.90 -4.13 5.76
C LEU A 48 2.59 -2.64 5.76
N ALA A 49 2.14 -2.08 4.64
CA ALA A 49 1.76 -0.67 4.54
C ALA A 49 0.60 -0.35 5.51
N HIS A 50 -0.43 -1.19 5.56
CA HIS A 50 -1.51 -1.06 6.54
C HIS A 50 -1.00 -1.16 7.98
N ARG A 51 -0.12 -2.11 8.28
CA ARG A 51 0.43 -2.27 9.63
C ARG A 51 1.25 -1.05 10.05
N ILE A 52 2.07 -0.49 9.16
CA ILE A 52 2.86 0.71 9.44
C ILE A 52 1.95 1.90 9.73
N THR A 53 0.89 2.10 8.94
CA THR A 53 -0.03 3.23 9.16
C THR A 53 -0.86 3.08 10.42
N GLN A 54 -1.31 1.86 10.76
CA GLN A 54 -2.03 1.60 12.01
C GLN A 54 -1.18 1.91 13.25
N VAL A 55 0.08 1.44 13.27
CA VAL A 55 0.98 1.66 14.42
C VAL A 55 1.42 3.13 14.54
N ASN A 56 1.53 3.84 13.41
CA ASN A 56 2.01 5.23 13.37
C ASN A 56 0.88 6.24 13.10
N SER A 57 -0.36 5.93 13.50
CA SER A 57 -1.57 6.67 13.12
C SER A 57 -1.51 8.19 13.36
N THR A 58 -0.84 8.64 14.42
CA THR A 58 -0.68 10.07 14.74
C THR A 58 0.21 10.83 13.74
N LYS A 59 1.04 10.13 12.98
CA LYS A 59 1.95 10.67 11.96
C LYS A 59 1.42 10.47 10.54
N VAL A 60 0.30 9.79 10.38
CA VAL A 60 -0.31 9.51 9.08
C VAL A 60 -1.23 10.66 8.68
N TYR A 61 -1.12 11.10 7.44
CA TYR A 61 -2.06 12.05 6.86
C TYR A 61 -3.29 11.30 6.33
N VAL A 62 -4.48 11.81 6.64
CA VAL A 62 -5.76 11.24 6.19
C VAL A 62 -6.32 12.12 5.07
N GLY A 63 -6.58 11.51 3.91
CA GLY A 63 -7.04 12.18 2.69
C GLY A 63 -5.99 12.19 1.59
N ARG A 64 -6.26 12.88 0.47
CA ARG A 64 -5.36 12.88 -0.68
C ARG A 64 -4.02 13.55 -0.39
N PRO A 65 -2.89 12.99 -0.86
CA PRO A 65 -1.61 13.69 -0.82
C PRO A 65 -1.74 15.05 -1.51
N GLN A 66 -1.24 16.11 -0.86
CA GLN A 66 -1.27 17.46 -1.42
C GLN A 66 -0.41 17.57 -2.69
N ALA A 67 -0.70 18.57 -3.53
CA ALA A 67 0.26 19.04 -4.51
C ALA A 67 1.55 19.53 -3.81
N LEU A 68 2.69 19.37 -4.48
CA LEU A 68 4.01 19.78 -3.99
C LEU A 68 4.33 19.25 -2.59
N LEU A 69 4.55 17.95 -2.50
CA LEU A 69 4.98 17.28 -1.27
C LEU A 69 6.24 17.94 -0.69
N ARG A 70 6.33 17.99 0.65
CA ARG A 70 7.53 18.45 1.35
C ARG A 70 8.71 17.54 1.08
N SER A 71 8.47 16.22 1.08
CA SER A 71 9.50 15.22 0.89
C SER A 71 8.90 13.92 0.39
N VAL A 72 9.66 13.22 -0.45
CA VAL A 72 9.41 11.82 -0.82
C VAL A 72 10.60 11.02 -0.33
N VAL A 73 10.36 10.07 0.58
CA VAL A 73 11.42 9.21 1.13
C VAL A 73 11.16 7.78 0.72
N VAL A 74 12.11 7.17 0.03
CA VAL A 74 12.05 5.75 -0.34
C VAL A 74 12.90 4.98 0.66
N VAL A 75 12.29 4.06 1.40
CA VAL A 75 12.98 3.21 2.37
C VAL A 75 12.93 1.77 1.89
N LYS A 76 14.09 1.11 1.93
CA LYS A 76 14.18 -0.33 1.79
C LYS A 76 14.34 -0.95 3.17
N TYR A 77 13.58 -1.99 3.46
CA TYR A 77 13.68 -2.71 4.72
C TYR A 77 13.54 -4.22 4.52
N VAL A 78 14.11 -4.98 5.45
CA VAL A 78 14.22 -6.43 5.35
C VAL A 78 13.54 -7.07 6.57
N VAL A 79 12.61 -7.97 6.31
CA VAL A 79 11.85 -8.72 7.31
C VAL A 79 12.26 -10.19 7.25
N ASP A 80 12.60 -10.80 8.38
CA ASP A 80 12.92 -12.23 8.44
C ASP A 80 11.66 -13.10 8.49
N ALA A 81 11.85 -14.42 8.45
CA ALA A 81 10.76 -15.40 8.54
C ALA A 81 9.91 -15.30 9.84
N ASN A 82 10.44 -14.68 10.90
CA ASN A 82 9.73 -14.47 12.16
C ASN A 82 9.02 -13.12 12.23
N GLY A 83 9.04 -12.33 11.15
CA GLY A 83 8.47 -10.98 11.14
C GLY A 83 9.39 -9.92 11.79
N SER A 84 10.63 -10.26 12.12
CA SER A 84 11.57 -9.32 12.73
C SER A 84 12.21 -8.42 11.69
N LEU A 85 12.37 -7.14 12.02
CA LEU A 85 13.08 -6.17 11.18
C LEU A 85 14.59 -6.39 11.29
N LEU A 86 15.23 -6.84 10.22
CA LEU A 86 16.68 -7.03 10.18
C LEU A 86 17.44 -5.74 9.86
N ARG A 87 16.92 -4.92 8.95
CA ARG A 87 17.55 -3.69 8.45
C ARG A 87 16.50 -2.76 7.87
N SER A 88 16.73 -1.45 7.98
CA SER A 88 16.06 -0.43 7.20
C SER A 88 17.05 0.65 6.77
N GLU A 89 16.92 1.13 5.54
CA GLU A 89 17.79 2.16 4.97
C GLU A 89 17.07 3.04 3.96
N ILE A 90 17.52 4.29 3.85
CA ILE A 90 16.99 5.25 2.87
C ILE A 90 17.67 4.98 1.53
N MET A 91 16.84 4.74 0.52
CA MET A 91 17.27 4.58 -0.87
C MET A 91 17.28 5.92 -1.62
N ARG A 92 16.28 6.77 -1.35
CA ARG A 92 16.11 8.09 -1.99
C ARG A 92 15.42 9.04 -1.03
N SER A 93 15.81 10.32 -1.07
CA SER A 93 15.20 11.42 -0.32
C SER A 93 15.67 12.75 -0.90
N ASN A 94 15.08 13.86 -0.44
CA ASN A 94 15.60 15.21 -0.65
C ASN A 94 16.52 15.69 0.50
N ARG A 95 16.97 14.78 1.37
CA ARG A 95 17.80 15.05 2.56
C ARG A 95 17.17 15.93 3.65
N ASP A 96 15.83 16.00 3.70
CA ASP A 96 15.14 16.55 4.87
C ASP A 96 15.28 15.57 6.06
N ARG A 97 16.12 15.93 7.03
CA ARG A 97 16.46 15.06 8.17
C ARG A 97 15.25 14.65 9.01
N VAL A 98 14.22 15.50 9.10
CA VAL A 98 13.04 15.22 9.92
C VAL A 98 12.20 14.14 9.25
N THR A 99 12.00 14.22 7.93
CA THR A 99 11.21 13.25 7.17
C THR A 99 11.95 11.92 7.06
N GLU A 100 13.26 11.93 6.82
CA GLU A 100 14.13 10.75 6.83
C GLU A 100 14.08 9.99 8.16
N THR A 101 14.25 10.72 9.28
CA THR A 101 14.19 10.14 10.62
C THR A 101 12.80 9.59 10.91
N THR A 102 11.75 10.30 10.51
CA THR A 102 10.36 9.87 10.70
C THR A 102 10.06 8.60 9.93
N ALA A 103 10.48 8.50 8.66
CA ALA A 103 10.30 7.31 7.83
C ALA A 103 10.98 6.08 8.46
N LEU A 104 12.28 6.17 8.77
CA LEU A 104 13.03 5.06 9.38
C LEU A 104 12.46 4.65 10.74
N THR A 105 12.10 5.63 11.58
CA THR A 105 11.52 5.36 12.91
C THR A 105 10.15 4.72 12.78
N SER A 106 9.34 5.13 11.80
CA SER A 106 8.02 4.51 11.58
C SER A 106 8.13 3.02 11.27
N VAL A 107 9.11 2.59 10.46
CA VAL A 107 9.38 1.18 10.17
C VAL A 107 9.83 0.44 11.44
N ARG A 108 10.77 1.03 12.20
CA ARG A 108 11.28 0.41 13.43
C ARG A 108 10.20 0.23 14.50
N ASN A 109 9.35 1.24 14.68
CA ASN A 109 8.25 1.21 15.65
C ASN A 109 7.17 0.18 15.31
N THR A 110 7.07 -0.21 14.03
CA THR A 110 6.08 -1.19 13.57
C THR A 110 6.49 -2.63 13.86
N ALA A 111 7.78 -2.91 14.02
CA ALA A 111 8.24 -4.26 14.33
C ALA A 111 7.68 -4.76 15.69
N PRO A 112 7.34 -6.05 15.80
CA PRO A 112 7.40 -7.08 14.75
C PRO A 112 6.30 -6.92 13.69
N PHE A 113 6.64 -7.30 12.46
CA PHE A 113 5.73 -7.37 11.32
C PHE A 113 5.00 -8.72 11.28
N PRO A 114 3.86 -8.83 10.55
CA PRO A 114 3.30 -10.12 10.17
C PRO A 114 4.37 -11.04 9.57
N LYS A 115 4.44 -12.30 10.01
CA LYS A 115 5.42 -13.24 9.47
C LYS A 115 5.15 -13.46 7.99
N PRO A 116 6.15 -13.37 7.09
CA PRO A 116 5.93 -13.65 5.68
C PRO A 116 5.51 -15.11 5.48
N ALA A 117 4.63 -15.38 4.53
CA ALA A 117 4.35 -16.75 4.13
C ALA A 117 5.65 -17.42 3.60
N PRO A 118 5.89 -18.72 3.87
CA PRO A 118 7.13 -19.39 3.47
C PRO A 118 7.47 -19.27 1.98
N ALA A 119 6.46 -19.23 1.11
CA ALA A 119 6.62 -19.07 -0.34
C ALA A 119 7.22 -17.70 -0.75
N LEU A 120 7.08 -16.67 0.08
CA LEU A 120 7.60 -15.33 -0.17
C LEU A 120 9.06 -15.19 0.22
N LEU A 121 9.57 -16.07 1.09
CA LEU A 121 10.94 -15.98 1.58
C LEU A 121 11.96 -16.24 0.46
N ARG A 122 13.03 -15.44 0.46
CA ARG A 122 14.24 -15.64 -0.33
C ARG A 122 15.42 -15.62 0.63
N HIS A 123 16.11 -16.75 0.79
CA HIS A 123 17.16 -16.91 1.81
C HIS A 123 16.68 -16.53 3.23
N GLY A 124 15.46 -16.95 3.60
CA GLY A 124 14.91 -16.77 4.94
C GLY A 124 14.38 -15.35 5.26
N ARG A 125 14.25 -14.48 4.26
CA ARG A 125 13.81 -13.09 4.43
C ARG A 125 13.01 -12.57 3.24
N VAL A 126 12.32 -11.47 3.43
CA VAL A 126 11.69 -10.65 2.39
C VAL A 126 12.30 -9.25 2.43
N GLU A 127 12.65 -8.72 1.26
CA GLU A 127 13.07 -7.34 1.09
C GLU A 127 11.90 -6.54 0.51
N VAL A 128 11.62 -5.38 1.10
CA VAL A 128 10.49 -4.51 0.73
C VAL A 128 11.01 -3.09 0.50
N ILE A 129 10.50 -2.45 -0.56
CA ILE A 129 10.77 -1.05 -0.87
C ILE A 129 9.45 -0.30 -0.81
N GLU A 130 9.35 0.67 0.08
CA GLU A 130 8.15 1.48 0.28
C GLU A 130 8.49 2.97 0.19
N THR A 131 7.51 3.80 -0.18
CA THR A 131 7.68 5.25 -0.34
C THR A 131 6.77 6.02 0.59
N TRP A 132 7.36 6.89 1.42
CA TRP A 132 6.68 7.84 2.28
C TRP A 132 6.49 9.16 1.53
N LEU A 133 5.25 9.62 1.45
CA LEU A 133 4.82 10.88 0.85
C LEU A 133 4.52 11.87 1.97
N PHE A 134 5.43 12.80 2.25
CA PHE A 134 5.29 13.76 3.34
C PHE A 134 4.63 15.06 2.89
N ASN A 135 3.60 15.47 3.61
CA ASN A 135 2.96 16.76 3.47
C ASN A 135 3.74 17.85 4.22
N LYS A 136 3.37 19.12 4.00
CA LYS A 136 4.03 20.27 4.64
C LYS A 136 3.90 20.25 6.17
N ASP A 137 2.80 19.69 6.68
CA ASP A 137 2.56 19.50 8.12
C ASP A 137 3.41 18.37 8.75
N GLY A 138 4.22 17.67 7.96
CA GLY A 138 5.11 16.60 8.42
C GLY A 138 4.44 15.24 8.57
N ARG A 139 3.13 15.11 8.32
CA ARG A 139 2.45 13.81 8.27
C ARG A 139 2.71 13.13 6.93
N PHE A 140 2.66 11.80 6.91
CA PHE A 140 2.96 11.01 5.72
C PHE A 140 1.82 10.09 5.28
N GLN A 141 1.87 9.67 4.02
CA GLN A 141 1.16 8.50 3.50
C GLN A 141 2.16 7.53 2.88
N LEU A 142 1.83 6.24 2.88
CA LEU A 142 2.62 5.25 2.15
C LEU A 142 2.07 5.09 0.74
N ARG A 143 2.94 5.09 -0.27
CA ARG A 143 2.55 5.06 -1.68
C ARG A 143 1.66 3.86 -2.01
N THR A 144 1.91 2.70 -1.40
CA THR A 144 1.11 1.49 -1.61
C THR A 144 -0.39 1.66 -1.32
N ILE A 145 -0.75 2.54 -0.38
CA ILE A 145 -2.15 2.76 0.04
C ILE A 145 -2.62 4.21 -0.11
N ALA A 146 -1.78 5.07 -0.66
CA ALA A 146 -2.12 6.48 -0.87
C ALA A 146 -3.05 6.62 -2.08
N GLU A 147 -4.06 7.47 -1.95
CA GLU A 147 -4.83 7.92 -3.12
C GLU A 147 -3.92 8.69 -4.10
N PRO A 148 -4.33 8.81 -5.38
CA PRO A 148 -3.68 9.71 -6.31
C PRO A 148 -3.50 11.11 -5.71
N GLN A 149 -2.33 11.70 -5.95
CA GLN A 149 -2.01 13.04 -5.49
C GLN A 149 -2.95 14.06 -6.14
N MET A 150 -3.23 15.15 -5.44
CA MET A 150 -3.98 16.28 -6.01
C MET A 150 -3.22 16.92 -7.18
N ASP A 151 -3.97 17.25 -8.23
CA ASP A 151 -3.49 18.11 -9.32
C ASP A 151 -3.32 19.55 -8.82
N GLU A 152 -2.45 20.31 -9.50
CA GLU A 152 -2.15 21.73 -9.21
C GLU A 152 -3.34 22.65 -9.49
#